data_AF-A0AAW1DLG5-F1
#
_entry.id   AF-A0AAW1DLG5-F1
#
_cell.length_a   1.000
_cell.length_b   1.000
_cell.length_c   1.000
_cell.angle_alpha   90.00
_cell.angle_beta   90.00
_cell.angle_gamma   90.00
#
_symmetry.space_group_name_H-M   'P 1'
#
loop_
_entity.id
_entity.type
_entity.pdbx_description
1 polymer ?
#
loop_
_entity_poly.entity_id
_entity_poly.type
_entity_poly.pdbx_seq_one_letter_code
_entity_poly.pdbx_strand_id
1 'polypeptide(L)'
;MYIKKITISNFKSYGGKCVLEGISRNITAFVGSVGSGKSNFLEAIKFVSEFGYIELKDKMRLLNSNSRERVLAVELEFGECDLFNGKEISFKRKVKENRDMFYINQQMVSRKDFMAVLEVCAFCTKSLYFASPRTINDFVMTSAHGRLLSFIDCLGTSISLSLASINKTALKMEELKVKYEKLDDFLANMAAYNYDEELEKLQKYKELQAKKSYLILLLHNHYIRNWQQKIKQLEDMRGTEQTKKFYDLQVERNRLKIRLQDVHRSILNGGYLKEDMEKEMISLLVKKEKISLAMKEADQNIEYAKKSVQDETKVNELIEEISSLEQKINALEVKYSEKNQELVDLTESLSMAEQTRLELLTNIRRFQSKADRNRWINEQLRLIESKVVANEEGKSELLAQRAQLCRKRVDLERELQEHDTESESEQRCELKKKHYETVIHIKELRRNQNEIEENVKMLEETLDGKKVELRFKQGLGTYNGGESIQKVLNKWKNSGNEYYLNLLRGYHGMVIDNFVCSQQINIAVESAVGKMLYMHIIDDNTVGNGLLKEMKEMQLPGEVVFLPLNRIVPKQIHRRADDEVSQYSTLVVYHTLL
;
A
#
# COMPACT_ATOMS: atom_id res chain seq x y z
N MET A 1 -4.63 13.90 -84.39
CA MET A 1 -4.31 14.96 -83.43
C MET A 1 -3.10 15.76 -83.91
N TYR A 2 -3.24 17.07 -84.06
CA TYR A 2 -2.14 17.99 -84.40
C TYR A 2 -2.24 19.25 -83.54
N ILE A 3 -1.14 19.95 -83.29
CA ILE A 3 -1.17 21.21 -82.55
C ILE A 3 -1.72 22.30 -83.48
N LYS A 4 -2.88 22.87 -83.14
CA LYS A 4 -3.54 23.94 -83.89
C LYS A 4 -3.03 25.32 -83.46
N LYS A 5 -2.87 25.50 -82.14
CA LYS A 5 -2.52 26.78 -81.53
C LYS A 5 -1.69 26.59 -80.27
N ILE A 6 -0.71 27.48 -80.08
CA ILE A 6 0.16 27.50 -78.90
C ILE A 6 0.09 28.88 -78.28
N THR A 7 -0.25 28.94 -76.99
CA THR A 7 -0.24 30.18 -76.23
C THR A 7 0.81 30.08 -75.13
N ILE A 8 1.81 30.96 -75.17
CA ILE A 8 2.91 31.04 -74.19
C ILE A 8 2.76 32.34 -73.42
N SER A 9 2.83 32.30 -72.11
CA SER A 9 2.75 33.48 -71.24
C SER A 9 3.87 33.49 -70.21
N ASN A 10 4.68 34.55 -70.24
CA ASN A 10 5.78 34.82 -69.29
C ASN A 10 6.81 33.67 -69.11
N PHE A 11 7.09 32.91 -70.18
CA PHE A 11 8.01 31.76 -70.16
C PHE A 11 9.39 32.12 -70.72
N LYS A 12 10.45 32.03 -69.90
CA LYS A 12 11.85 32.35 -70.25
C LYS A 12 11.98 33.65 -71.03
N SER A 13 12.27 33.60 -72.34
CA SER A 13 12.44 34.76 -73.21
C SER A 13 11.12 35.38 -73.69
N TYR A 14 9.99 34.67 -73.57
CA TYR A 14 8.68 35.13 -74.01
C TYR A 14 8.01 35.96 -72.90
N GLY A 15 7.96 37.28 -73.10
CA GLY A 15 7.34 38.22 -72.16
C GLY A 15 5.91 38.54 -72.56
N GLY A 16 4.99 38.61 -71.59
CA GLY A 16 3.56 38.79 -71.87
C GLY A 16 2.94 37.56 -72.54
N LYS A 17 1.81 37.74 -73.22
CA LYS A 17 1.07 36.67 -73.91
C LYS A 17 1.47 36.61 -75.38
N CYS A 18 2.16 35.55 -75.78
CA CYS A 18 2.48 35.24 -77.17
C CYS A 18 1.55 34.14 -77.67
N VAL A 19 0.90 34.37 -78.81
CA VAL A 19 0.00 33.41 -79.44
C VAL A 19 0.55 33.07 -80.80
N LEU A 20 0.75 31.77 -81.05
CA LEU A 20 1.12 31.24 -82.35
C LEU A 20 -0.07 30.44 -82.91
N GLU A 21 -0.58 30.90 -84.05
CA GLU A 21 -1.65 30.27 -84.83
C GLU A 21 -1.12 29.85 -86.21
N GLY A 22 -1.82 28.93 -86.87
CA GLY A 22 -1.51 28.55 -88.25
C GLY A 22 -0.41 27.49 -88.42
N ILE A 23 -0.22 26.61 -87.42
CA ILE A 23 0.70 25.46 -87.55
C ILE A 23 0.12 24.46 -88.55
N SER A 24 0.90 24.08 -89.56
CA SER A 24 0.46 23.12 -90.57
C SER A 24 0.42 21.70 -89.98
N ARG A 25 -0.49 20.84 -90.48
CA ARG A 25 -0.56 19.42 -90.08
C ARG A 25 0.70 18.61 -90.45
N ASN A 26 1.47 19.06 -91.44
CA ASN A 26 2.62 18.32 -91.98
C ASN A 26 3.93 18.75 -91.33
N ILE A 27 4.59 19.78 -91.89
CA ILE A 27 5.91 20.23 -91.44
C ILE A 27 5.89 21.74 -91.30
N THR A 28 6.27 22.22 -90.12
CA THR A 28 6.43 23.66 -89.85
C THR A 28 7.85 23.90 -89.38
N ALA A 29 8.59 24.74 -90.11
CA ALA A 29 9.97 25.08 -89.82
C ALA A 29 10.06 26.45 -89.12
N PHE A 30 10.70 26.51 -87.96
CA PHE A 30 10.94 27.75 -87.22
C PHE A 30 12.36 28.26 -87.45
N VAL A 31 12.50 29.39 -88.15
CA VAL A 31 13.80 30.02 -88.50
C VAL A 31 13.98 31.33 -87.72
N GLY A 32 15.23 31.76 -87.54
CA GLY A 32 15.59 32.95 -86.72
C GLY A 32 17.09 33.00 -86.41
N SER A 33 17.54 34.09 -85.78
CA SER A 33 18.95 34.25 -85.36
C SER A 33 19.31 33.33 -84.18
N VAL A 34 20.61 33.09 -83.98
CA VAL A 34 21.10 32.40 -82.78
C VAL A 34 20.74 33.24 -81.54
N GLY A 35 20.18 32.61 -80.50
CA GLY A 35 19.74 33.30 -79.28
C GLY A 35 18.34 33.92 -79.34
N SER A 36 17.63 33.83 -80.47
CA SER A 36 16.25 34.35 -80.62
C SER A 36 15.17 33.63 -79.80
N GLY A 37 15.53 32.61 -79.00
CA GLY A 37 14.59 31.89 -78.13
C GLY A 37 13.98 30.62 -78.73
N LYS A 38 14.44 30.13 -79.89
CA LYS A 38 13.92 28.90 -80.52
C LYS A 38 13.99 27.66 -79.62
N SER A 39 15.08 27.49 -78.88
CA SER A 39 15.20 26.37 -77.93
C SER A 39 14.23 26.52 -76.76
N ASN A 40 14.00 27.76 -76.30
CA ASN A 40 13.03 28.06 -75.24
C ASN A 40 11.59 27.79 -75.69
N PHE A 41 11.30 27.93 -76.99
CA PHE A 41 10.02 27.54 -77.57
C PHE A 41 9.76 26.03 -77.44
N LEU A 42 10.75 25.21 -77.82
CA LEU A 42 10.65 23.74 -77.66
C LEU A 42 10.53 23.34 -76.19
N GLU A 43 11.24 24.02 -75.30
CA GLU A 43 11.11 23.80 -73.85
C GLU A 43 9.74 24.21 -73.31
N ALA A 44 9.07 25.23 -73.87
CA ALA A 44 7.72 25.60 -73.49
C ALA A 44 6.71 24.50 -73.85
N ILE A 45 6.89 23.85 -75.01
CA ILE A 45 6.07 22.69 -75.40
C ILE A 45 6.37 21.51 -74.46
N LYS A 46 7.65 21.20 -74.22
CA LYS A 46 8.08 20.19 -73.24
C LYS A 46 7.52 20.45 -71.85
N PHE A 47 7.39 21.70 -71.43
CA PHE A 47 6.85 22.04 -70.12
C PHE A 47 5.41 21.55 -69.92
N VAL A 48 4.62 21.44 -70.99
CA VAL A 48 3.26 20.88 -70.94
C VAL A 48 3.26 19.36 -71.14
N SER A 49 4.13 18.84 -72.02
CA SER A 49 4.10 17.44 -72.47
C SER A 49 5.07 16.49 -71.74
N GLU A 50 6.15 16.99 -71.11
CA GLU A 50 7.19 16.18 -70.47
C GLU A 50 7.03 16.21 -68.94
N PHE A 51 6.92 15.01 -68.36
CA PHE A 51 6.42 14.80 -66.99
C PHE A 51 7.53 14.82 -65.93
N GLY A 52 8.17 15.98 -65.77
CA GLY A 52 9.08 16.24 -64.65
C GLY A 52 8.38 16.97 -63.50
N TYR A 53 8.57 16.51 -62.26
CA TYR A 53 8.41 17.42 -61.11
C TYR A 53 9.47 18.50 -61.26
N ILE A 54 9.05 19.73 -61.55
CA ILE A 54 10.00 20.84 -61.64
C ILE A 54 10.27 21.26 -60.21
N GLU A 55 11.51 21.12 -59.77
CA GLU A 55 11.92 21.61 -58.45
C GLU A 55 11.71 23.12 -58.35
N LEU A 56 11.51 23.61 -57.13
CA LEU A 56 11.28 25.02 -56.83
C LEU A 56 12.35 25.96 -57.42
N LYS A 57 13.61 25.49 -57.47
CA LYS A 57 14.76 26.23 -58.02
C LYS A 57 14.67 26.38 -59.54
N ASP A 58 14.23 25.34 -60.24
CA ASP A 58 14.08 25.38 -61.69
C ASP A 58 12.82 26.13 -62.13
N LYS A 59 11.76 26.18 -61.29
CA LYS A 59 10.57 27.01 -61.54
C LYS A 59 10.89 28.51 -61.64
N MET A 60 11.83 29.01 -60.84
CA MET A 60 12.27 30.42 -60.92
C MET A 60 13.04 30.73 -62.21
N ARG A 61 13.77 29.75 -62.75
CA ARG A 61 14.51 29.89 -64.03
C ARG A 61 13.60 29.90 -65.26
N LEU A 62 12.38 29.36 -65.14
CA LEU A 62 11.41 29.31 -66.24
C LEU A 62 10.60 30.61 -66.39
N LEU A 63 10.62 31.48 -65.40
CA LEU A 63 9.85 32.73 -65.40
C LEU A 63 10.63 33.83 -66.14
N ASN A 64 9.95 34.62 -66.96
CA ASN A 64 10.58 35.76 -67.64
C ASN A 64 10.98 36.86 -66.64
N SER A 65 12.26 37.23 -66.63
CA SER A 65 12.83 38.24 -65.73
C SER A 65 12.23 39.64 -65.90
N ASN A 66 11.67 39.93 -67.07
CA ASN A 66 11.16 41.26 -67.44
C ASN A 66 9.66 41.42 -67.21
N SER A 67 8.95 40.36 -66.77
CA SER A 67 7.50 40.43 -66.53
C SER A 67 7.18 40.92 -65.12
N ARG A 68 6.20 41.83 -65.00
CA ARG A 68 5.67 42.31 -63.72
C ARG A 68 4.81 41.26 -63.01
N GLU A 69 4.21 40.35 -63.78
CA GLU A 69 3.37 39.28 -63.24
C GLU A 69 4.17 38.00 -63.02
N ARG A 70 4.19 37.49 -61.78
CA ARG A 70 4.85 36.22 -61.41
C ARG A 70 3.99 34.99 -61.75
N VAL A 71 3.41 34.97 -62.94
CA VAL A 71 2.53 33.90 -63.42
C VAL A 71 3.04 33.38 -64.75
N LEU A 72 3.38 32.09 -64.78
CA LEU A 72 3.79 31.34 -65.96
C LEU A 72 2.59 30.52 -66.47
N ALA A 73 2.30 30.56 -67.77
CA ALA A 73 1.30 29.67 -68.35
C ALA A 73 1.67 29.26 -69.78
N VAL A 74 1.51 27.98 -70.09
CA VAL A 74 1.60 27.48 -71.46
C VAL A 74 0.35 26.65 -71.74
N GLU A 75 -0.26 26.91 -72.88
CA GLU A 75 -1.49 26.25 -73.35
C GLU A 75 -1.27 25.73 -74.77
N LEU A 76 -1.50 24.43 -74.95
CA LEU A 76 -1.45 23.73 -76.22
C LEU A 76 -2.87 23.34 -76.61
N GLU A 77 -3.34 23.86 -77.74
CA GLU A 77 -4.63 23.49 -78.32
C GLU A 77 -4.42 22.54 -79.49
N PHE A 78 -5.06 21.38 -79.42
CA PHE A 78 -4.96 20.35 -80.44
C PHE A 78 -6.24 20.28 -81.27
N GLY A 79 -6.07 20.25 -82.59
CA GLY A 79 -7.14 19.99 -83.55
C GLY A 79 -7.32 18.49 -83.77
N GLU A 80 -8.60 18.06 -83.84
CA GLU A 80 -9.05 16.71 -84.16
C GLU A 80 -8.39 15.59 -83.33
N CYS A 81 -9.03 15.22 -82.22
CA CYS A 81 -8.70 14.01 -81.47
C CYS A 81 -9.76 12.92 -81.73
N ASP A 82 -9.37 11.83 -82.40
CA ASP A 82 -10.28 10.73 -82.75
C ASP A 82 -10.89 10.06 -81.50
N LEU A 83 -10.15 10.04 -80.40
CA LEU A 83 -10.59 9.53 -79.09
C LEU A 83 -11.72 10.35 -78.44
N PHE A 84 -11.91 11.60 -78.87
CA PHE A 84 -12.92 12.51 -78.31
C PHE A 84 -13.94 12.96 -79.37
N ASN A 85 -14.24 12.09 -80.34
CA ASN A 85 -15.21 12.34 -81.42
C ASN A 85 -14.91 13.62 -82.21
N GLY A 86 -13.62 13.90 -82.48
CA GLY A 86 -13.20 15.04 -83.29
C GLY A 86 -13.25 16.41 -82.59
N LYS A 87 -13.54 16.46 -81.28
CA LYS A 87 -13.53 17.71 -80.51
C LYS A 87 -12.10 18.24 -80.30
N GLU A 88 -11.99 19.57 -80.24
CA GLU A 88 -10.75 20.26 -79.90
C GLU A 88 -10.46 20.10 -78.40
N ILE A 89 -9.18 19.89 -78.06
CA ILE A 89 -8.75 19.70 -76.66
C ILE A 89 -7.62 20.66 -76.36
N SER A 90 -7.75 21.43 -75.27
CA SER A 90 -6.69 22.30 -74.76
C SER A 90 -6.06 21.73 -73.50
N PHE A 91 -4.74 21.66 -73.48
CA PHE A 91 -3.93 21.31 -72.31
C PHE A 91 -3.17 22.54 -71.85
N LYS A 92 -3.40 22.96 -70.62
CA LYS A 92 -2.78 24.15 -70.06
C LYS A 92 -2.15 23.87 -68.71
N ARG A 93 -0.88 24.22 -68.57
CA ARG A 93 -0.13 24.18 -67.31
C ARG A 93 0.17 25.61 -66.87
N LYS A 94 -0.26 25.95 -65.67
CA LYS A 94 -0.10 27.29 -65.08
C LYS A 94 0.63 27.19 -63.74
N VAL A 95 1.72 27.93 -63.60
CA VAL A 95 2.47 28.03 -62.35
C VAL A 95 2.33 29.44 -61.77
N LYS A 96 1.80 29.53 -60.56
CA LYS A 96 1.66 30.78 -59.79
C LYS A 96 2.22 30.57 -58.39
N GLU A 97 3.20 31.38 -57.98
CA GLU A 97 3.67 31.45 -56.58
C GLU A 97 3.83 30.05 -55.93
N ASN A 98 4.59 29.16 -56.59
CA ASN A 98 4.80 27.73 -56.28
C ASN A 98 3.69 26.71 -56.56
N ARG A 99 2.45 27.13 -56.81
CA ARG A 99 1.38 26.20 -57.17
C ARG A 99 1.43 25.87 -58.65
N ASP A 100 1.55 24.58 -58.95
CA ASP A 100 1.47 24.02 -60.30
C ASP A 100 0.03 23.54 -60.52
N MET A 101 -0.64 24.16 -61.49
CA MET A 101 -2.06 23.94 -61.79
C MET A 101 -2.21 23.43 -63.21
N PHE A 102 -2.99 22.37 -63.37
CA PHE A 102 -3.23 21.70 -64.65
C PHE A 102 -4.69 21.93 -65.06
N TYR A 103 -4.89 22.27 -66.33
CA TYR A 103 -6.20 22.54 -66.90
C TYR A 103 -6.38 21.76 -68.20
N ILE A 104 -7.54 21.11 -68.34
CA ILE A 104 -8.00 20.50 -69.60
C ILE A 104 -9.27 21.25 -70.01
N ASN A 105 -9.32 21.81 -71.22
CA ASN A 105 -10.47 22.59 -71.69
C ASN A 105 -10.92 23.66 -70.66
N GLN A 106 -9.95 24.35 -70.07
CA GLN A 106 -10.14 25.37 -69.03
C GLN A 106 -10.66 24.86 -67.66
N GLN A 107 -10.90 23.56 -67.49
CA GLN A 107 -11.25 22.96 -66.20
C GLN A 107 -10.00 22.50 -65.45
N MET A 108 -9.91 22.84 -64.16
CA MET A 108 -8.79 22.43 -63.31
C MET A 108 -8.88 20.95 -62.97
N VAL A 109 -7.81 20.20 -63.20
CA VAL A 109 -7.74 18.75 -62.96
C VAL A 109 -6.55 18.40 -62.05
N SER A 110 -6.63 17.22 -61.42
CA SER A 110 -5.49 16.70 -60.66
C SER A 110 -4.35 16.32 -61.60
N ARG A 111 -3.12 16.30 -61.09
CA ARG A 111 -1.95 15.84 -61.87
C ARG A 111 -2.15 14.42 -62.41
N LYS A 112 -2.77 13.53 -61.61
CA LYS A 112 -2.98 12.13 -62.02
C LYS A 112 -3.95 12.03 -63.18
N ASP A 113 -5.03 12.80 -63.15
CA ASP A 113 -6.06 12.79 -64.21
C ASP A 113 -5.54 13.49 -65.47
N PHE A 114 -4.77 14.58 -65.31
CA PHE A 114 -4.07 15.22 -66.42
C PHE A 114 -3.12 14.26 -67.14
N MET A 115 -2.39 13.43 -66.38
CA MET A 115 -1.51 12.39 -66.91
C MET A 115 -2.30 11.29 -67.63
N ALA A 116 -3.35 10.77 -66.99
CA ALA A 116 -4.17 9.72 -67.59
C ALA A 116 -4.80 10.15 -68.93
N VAL A 117 -5.29 11.38 -69.03
CA VAL A 117 -5.89 11.88 -70.29
C VAL A 117 -4.84 12.10 -71.39
N LEU A 118 -3.65 12.62 -71.04
CA LEU A 118 -2.55 12.72 -72.00
C LEU A 118 -2.07 11.35 -72.49
N GLU A 119 -1.99 10.36 -71.60
CA GLU A 119 -1.66 8.97 -71.95
C GLU A 119 -2.70 8.35 -72.88
N VAL A 120 -4.01 8.57 -72.60
CA VAL A 120 -5.09 8.14 -73.49
C VAL A 120 -4.97 8.79 -74.87
N CYS A 121 -4.52 10.05 -74.94
CA CYS A 121 -4.17 10.75 -76.18
C CYS A 121 -2.86 10.26 -76.84
N ALA A 122 -2.31 9.13 -76.40
CA ALA A 122 -1.08 8.50 -76.90
C ALA A 122 0.20 9.35 -76.72
N PHE A 123 0.25 10.24 -75.72
CA PHE A 123 1.50 10.84 -75.26
C PHE A 123 2.19 9.90 -74.27
N CYS A 124 3.39 9.44 -74.62
CA CYS A 124 4.30 8.73 -73.73
C CYS A 124 4.87 9.67 -72.65
N THR A 125 5.00 9.13 -71.43
CA THR A 125 5.50 9.85 -70.25
C THR A 125 6.98 10.23 -70.31
N LYS A 126 7.77 9.62 -71.21
CA LYS A 126 9.20 9.93 -71.42
C LYS A 126 9.45 10.56 -72.79
N SER A 127 10.37 11.53 -72.83
CA SER A 127 10.68 12.44 -73.94
C SER A 127 11.28 11.77 -75.19
N LEU A 128 10.53 10.88 -75.84
CA LEU A 128 10.91 10.34 -77.14
C LEU A 128 10.34 11.16 -78.31
N TYR A 129 9.34 12.02 -78.08
CA TYR A 129 8.80 12.95 -79.09
C TYR A 129 9.73 14.13 -79.39
N PHE A 130 10.68 14.42 -78.50
CA PHE A 130 11.59 15.55 -78.66
C PHE A 130 12.99 15.09 -79.03
N ALA A 131 13.32 15.16 -80.30
CA ALA A 131 14.65 14.90 -80.81
C ALA A 131 15.54 16.14 -80.66
N SER A 132 16.25 16.24 -79.54
CA SER A 132 17.39 17.16 -79.40
C SER A 132 18.71 16.42 -79.68
N PRO A 133 19.77 17.11 -80.13
CA PRO A 133 21.08 16.48 -80.31
C PRO A 133 21.58 15.75 -79.05
N ARG A 134 21.25 16.28 -77.86
CA ARG A 134 21.60 15.69 -76.57
C ARG A 134 20.83 14.39 -76.30
N THR A 135 19.51 14.41 -76.45
CA THR A 135 18.67 13.22 -76.21
C THR A 135 19.01 12.07 -77.13
N ILE A 136 19.43 12.36 -78.38
CA ILE A 136 19.88 11.33 -79.32
C ILE A 136 21.17 10.68 -78.82
N ASN A 137 22.15 11.48 -78.40
CA ASN A 137 23.40 10.96 -77.85
C ASN A 137 23.17 10.15 -76.56
N ASP A 138 22.32 10.66 -75.66
CA ASP A 138 21.97 9.97 -74.41
C ASP A 138 21.32 8.61 -74.69
N PHE A 139 20.42 8.53 -75.68
CA PHE A 139 19.79 7.27 -76.08
C PHE A 139 20.80 6.25 -76.63
N VAL A 140 21.75 6.71 -77.45
CA VAL A 140 22.81 5.85 -78.02
C VAL A 140 23.76 5.33 -76.93
N MET A 141 24.07 6.15 -75.94
CA MET A 141 24.96 5.79 -74.82
C MET A 141 24.28 4.94 -73.73
N THR A 142 22.95 4.78 -73.77
CA THR A 142 22.21 4.02 -72.77
C THR A 142 22.42 2.50 -72.92
N SER A 143 22.48 1.80 -71.78
CA SER A 143 22.60 0.33 -71.74
C SER A 143 21.49 -0.39 -72.52
N ALA A 144 21.74 -1.63 -72.95
CA ALA A 144 20.75 -2.43 -73.67
C ALA A 144 19.45 -2.59 -72.86
N HIS A 145 19.54 -2.74 -71.54
CA HIS A 145 18.39 -2.81 -70.64
C HIS A 145 17.62 -1.48 -70.57
N GLY A 146 18.31 -0.34 -70.48
CA GLY A 146 17.66 0.98 -70.48
C GLY A 146 16.98 1.31 -71.82
N ARG A 147 17.57 0.88 -72.93
CA ARG A 147 16.94 0.97 -74.26
C ARG A 147 15.70 0.09 -74.35
N LEU A 148 15.75 -1.14 -73.85
CA LEU A 148 14.59 -2.03 -73.78
C LEU A 148 13.45 -1.41 -72.97
N LEU A 149 13.74 -0.83 -71.81
CA LEU A 149 12.72 -0.12 -71.01
C LEU A 149 12.10 1.04 -71.79
N SER A 150 12.91 1.79 -72.55
CA SER A 150 12.41 2.88 -73.40
C SER A 150 11.49 2.36 -74.52
N PHE A 151 11.80 1.19 -75.09
CA PHE A 151 10.93 0.51 -76.06
C PHE A 151 9.63 0.00 -75.42
N ILE A 152 9.70 -0.58 -74.22
CA ILE A 152 8.53 -1.02 -73.46
C ILE A 152 7.61 0.18 -73.15
N ASP A 153 8.18 1.32 -72.79
CA ASP A 153 7.43 2.55 -72.55
C ASP A 153 6.75 3.07 -73.85
N CYS A 154 7.33 2.85 -75.03
CA CYS A 154 6.70 3.15 -76.33
C CYS A 154 5.56 2.18 -76.71
N LEU A 155 5.62 0.93 -76.26
CA LEU A 155 4.58 -0.08 -76.52
C LEU A 155 3.31 0.17 -75.70
N GLY A 156 3.38 1.03 -74.68
CA GLY A 156 2.25 1.47 -73.88
C GLY A 156 2.45 1.24 -72.37
N THR A 157 2.06 2.23 -71.57
CA THR A 157 2.17 2.21 -70.10
C THR A 157 1.34 1.10 -69.44
N SER A 158 0.31 0.57 -70.10
CA SER A 158 -0.49 -0.54 -69.60
C SER A 158 0.32 -1.84 -69.42
N ILE A 159 1.23 -2.14 -70.34
CA ILE A 159 2.06 -3.35 -70.29
C ILE A 159 3.15 -3.20 -69.23
N SER A 160 3.80 -2.02 -69.15
CA SER A 160 4.84 -1.77 -68.14
C SER A 160 4.27 -1.74 -66.72
N LEU A 161 3.12 -1.10 -66.51
CA LEU A 161 2.40 -1.12 -65.24
C LEU A 161 1.90 -2.51 -64.89
N SER A 162 1.38 -3.27 -65.87
CA SER A 162 0.97 -4.66 -65.67
C SER A 162 2.15 -5.53 -65.21
N LEU A 163 3.28 -5.49 -65.91
CA LEU A 163 4.48 -6.25 -65.54
C LEU A 163 5.02 -5.86 -64.16
N ALA A 164 5.07 -4.56 -63.85
CA ALA A 164 5.49 -4.09 -62.53
C ALA A 164 4.53 -4.54 -61.42
N SER A 165 3.22 -4.53 -61.70
CA SER A 165 2.19 -5.00 -60.77
C SER A 165 2.28 -6.51 -60.54
N ILE A 166 2.49 -7.30 -61.60
CA ILE A 166 2.67 -8.75 -61.56
C ILE A 166 3.87 -9.12 -60.71
N ASN A 167 5.02 -8.48 -60.92
CA ASN A 167 6.22 -8.72 -60.12
C ASN A 167 6.00 -8.36 -58.65
N LYS A 168 5.31 -7.26 -58.37
CA LYS A 168 4.99 -6.86 -56.99
C LYS A 168 4.00 -7.81 -56.33
N THR A 169 3.04 -8.37 -57.07
CA THR A 169 2.12 -9.39 -56.54
C THR A 169 2.81 -10.73 -56.33
N ALA A 170 3.72 -11.13 -57.21
CA ALA A 170 4.49 -12.37 -57.08
C ALA A 170 5.33 -12.37 -55.81
N LEU A 171 6.07 -11.28 -55.53
CA LEU A 171 6.83 -11.13 -54.29
C LEU A 171 5.95 -11.23 -53.04
N LYS A 172 4.76 -10.59 -53.05
CA LYS A 172 3.82 -10.68 -51.93
C LYS A 172 3.26 -12.09 -51.74
N MET A 173 3.05 -12.83 -52.82
CA MET A 173 2.60 -14.23 -52.73
C MET A 173 3.67 -15.12 -52.09
N GLU A 174 4.93 -14.88 -52.42
CA GLU A 174 6.06 -15.61 -51.84
C GLU A 174 6.20 -15.32 -50.33
N GLU A 175 6.08 -14.06 -49.91
CA GLU A 175 6.03 -13.68 -48.50
C GLU A 175 4.86 -14.32 -47.74
N LEU A 176 3.70 -14.44 -48.38
CA LEU A 176 2.53 -15.10 -47.78
C LEU A 176 2.76 -16.60 -47.62
N LYS A 177 3.38 -17.25 -48.59
CA LYS A 177 3.68 -18.69 -48.54
C LYS A 177 4.54 -19.05 -47.32
N VAL A 178 5.60 -18.28 -47.06
CA VAL A 178 6.45 -18.46 -45.87
C VAL A 178 5.67 -18.30 -44.56
N LYS A 179 4.67 -17.40 -44.54
CA LYS A 179 3.81 -17.23 -43.35
C LYS A 179 2.87 -18.42 -43.15
N TYR A 180 2.35 -19.00 -44.24
CA TYR A 180 1.54 -20.22 -44.17
C TYR A 180 2.35 -21.41 -43.67
N GLU A 181 3.57 -21.60 -44.17
CA GLU A 181 4.45 -22.68 -43.71
C GLU A 181 4.73 -22.56 -42.19
N LYS A 182 5.01 -21.35 -41.71
CA LYS A 182 5.16 -21.10 -40.26
C LYS A 182 3.89 -21.41 -39.47
N LEU A 183 2.71 -21.06 -40.00
CA LEU A 183 1.44 -21.35 -39.35
C LEU A 183 1.18 -22.86 -39.26
N ASP A 184 1.50 -23.60 -40.31
CA ASP A 184 1.39 -25.06 -40.31
C ASP A 184 2.35 -25.68 -39.28
N ASP A 185 3.58 -25.19 -39.17
CA ASP A 185 4.52 -25.62 -38.12
C ASP A 185 3.98 -25.30 -36.71
N PHE A 186 3.36 -24.14 -36.51
CA PHE A 186 2.72 -23.78 -35.23
C PHE A 186 1.55 -24.72 -34.89
N LEU A 187 0.71 -25.05 -35.87
CA LEU A 187 -0.42 -25.95 -35.69
C LEU A 187 0.05 -27.38 -35.41
N ALA A 188 1.08 -27.87 -36.10
CA ALA A 188 1.69 -29.16 -35.83
C ALA A 188 2.28 -29.23 -34.40
N ASN A 189 2.97 -28.17 -33.97
CA ASN A 189 3.48 -28.09 -32.60
C ASN A 189 2.37 -28.02 -31.55
N MET A 190 1.26 -27.32 -31.81
CA MET A 190 0.09 -27.32 -30.92
C MET A 190 -0.57 -28.69 -30.83
N ALA A 191 -0.71 -29.40 -31.95
CA ALA A 191 -1.29 -30.74 -31.99
C ALA A 191 -0.40 -31.78 -31.31
N ALA A 192 0.91 -31.55 -31.24
CA ALA A 192 1.86 -32.41 -30.53
C ALA A 192 1.80 -32.28 -28.99
N TYR A 193 1.11 -31.27 -28.45
CA TYR A 193 0.83 -31.22 -27.01
C TYR A 193 -0.30 -32.20 -26.68
N ASN A 194 0.01 -33.26 -25.94
CA ASN A 194 -0.93 -34.27 -25.45
C ASN A 194 -1.86 -33.70 -24.36
N TYR A 195 -2.75 -32.77 -24.72
CA TYR A 195 -3.75 -32.21 -23.80
C TYR A 195 -4.64 -33.29 -23.19
N ASP A 196 -4.90 -34.38 -23.91
CA ASP A 196 -5.69 -35.50 -23.43
C ASP A 196 -5.01 -36.25 -22.27
N GLU A 197 -3.68 -36.44 -22.31
CA GLU A 197 -2.93 -37.07 -21.23
C GLU A 197 -2.92 -36.18 -19.96
N GLU A 198 -2.77 -34.86 -20.12
CA GLU A 198 -2.84 -33.93 -19.00
C GLU A 198 -4.26 -33.83 -18.40
N LEU A 199 -5.29 -33.91 -19.24
CA LEU A 199 -6.69 -34.00 -18.79
C LEU A 199 -6.94 -35.28 -17.99
N GLU A 200 -6.44 -36.44 -18.44
CA GLU A 200 -6.54 -37.69 -17.69
C GLU A 200 -5.80 -37.63 -16.35
N LYS A 201 -4.58 -37.07 -16.32
CA LYS A 201 -3.82 -36.86 -15.08
C LYS A 201 -4.59 -35.96 -14.12
N LEU A 202 -5.20 -34.89 -14.62
CA LEU A 202 -6.01 -33.98 -13.81
C LEU A 202 -7.26 -34.66 -13.24
N GLN A 203 -7.94 -35.49 -14.02
CA GLN A 203 -9.09 -36.27 -13.53
C GLN A 203 -8.67 -37.25 -12.44
N LYS A 204 -7.59 -38.02 -12.65
CA LYS A 204 -7.01 -38.92 -11.63
C LYS A 204 -6.62 -38.16 -10.36
N TYR A 205 -6.03 -36.97 -10.50
CA TYR A 205 -5.69 -36.11 -9.37
C TYR A 205 -6.95 -35.70 -8.58
N LYS A 206 -8.01 -35.27 -9.26
CA LYS A 206 -9.28 -34.89 -8.61
C LYS A 206 -9.93 -36.06 -7.87
N GLU A 207 -9.92 -37.26 -8.45
CA GLU A 207 -10.42 -38.46 -7.79
C GLU A 207 -9.62 -38.80 -6.52
N LEU A 208 -8.29 -38.74 -6.60
CA LEU A 208 -7.41 -38.98 -5.45
C LEU A 208 -7.59 -37.91 -4.37
N GLN A 209 -7.78 -36.65 -4.77
CA GLN A 209 -8.05 -35.55 -3.85
C GLN A 209 -9.38 -35.76 -3.12
N ALA A 210 -10.44 -36.16 -3.83
CA ALA A 210 -11.73 -36.49 -3.21
C ALA A 210 -11.62 -37.65 -2.23
N LYS A 211 -10.89 -38.73 -2.59
CA LYS A 211 -10.60 -39.86 -1.69
C LYS A 211 -9.82 -39.42 -0.45
N LYS A 212 -8.79 -38.57 -0.62
CA LYS A 212 -8.02 -38.00 0.50
C LYS A 212 -8.91 -37.18 1.43
N SER A 213 -9.75 -36.30 0.90
CA SER A 213 -10.68 -35.50 1.70
C SER A 213 -11.67 -36.37 2.47
N TYR A 214 -12.19 -37.43 1.85
CA TYR A 214 -13.07 -38.39 2.51
C TYR A 214 -12.36 -39.13 3.66
N LEU A 215 -11.12 -39.59 3.43
CA LEU A 215 -10.31 -40.26 4.46
C LEU A 215 -9.98 -39.34 5.64
N ILE A 216 -9.66 -38.07 5.36
CA ILE A 216 -9.42 -37.06 6.41
C ILE A 216 -10.70 -36.85 7.24
N LEU A 217 -11.85 -36.75 6.59
CA LEU A 217 -13.13 -36.58 7.29
C LEU A 217 -13.47 -37.80 8.15
N LEU A 218 -13.20 -39.01 7.67
CA LEU A 218 -13.33 -40.24 8.47
C LEU A 218 -12.39 -40.25 9.68
N LEU A 219 -11.12 -39.87 9.49
CA LEU A 219 -10.11 -39.80 10.53
C LEU A 219 -10.51 -38.77 11.61
N HIS A 220 -10.96 -37.58 11.19
CA HIS A 220 -11.46 -36.55 12.09
C HIS A 220 -12.68 -37.04 12.88
N ASN A 221 -13.63 -37.71 12.23
CA ASN A 221 -14.78 -38.31 12.93
C ASN A 221 -14.35 -39.36 13.96
N HIS A 222 -13.36 -40.18 13.64
CA HIS A 222 -12.80 -41.15 14.58
C HIS A 222 -12.16 -40.47 15.78
N TYR A 223 -11.35 -39.42 15.57
CA TYR A 223 -10.77 -38.63 16.66
C TYR A 223 -11.84 -37.96 17.51
N ILE A 224 -12.85 -37.34 16.91
CA ILE A 224 -13.96 -36.71 17.63
C ILE A 224 -14.65 -37.72 18.54
N ARG A 225 -14.95 -38.94 18.04
CA ARG A 225 -15.55 -40.00 18.86
C ARG A 225 -14.64 -40.42 20.01
N ASN A 226 -13.34 -40.59 19.77
CA ASN A 226 -12.38 -40.93 20.82
C ASN A 226 -12.26 -39.82 21.88
N TRP A 227 -12.26 -38.56 21.47
CA TRP A 227 -12.25 -37.42 22.40
C TRP A 227 -13.54 -37.33 23.20
N GLN A 228 -14.70 -37.53 22.56
CA GLN A 228 -15.98 -37.59 23.27
C GLN A 228 -16.00 -38.72 24.31
N GLN A 229 -15.45 -39.90 23.99
CA GLN A 229 -15.31 -40.99 24.97
C GLN A 229 -14.37 -40.62 26.12
N LYS A 230 -13.21 -40.01 25.84
CA LYS A 230 -12.30 -39.53 26.89
C LYS A 230 -12.91 -38.45 27.77
N ILE A 231 -13.68 -37.53 27.19
CA ILE A 231 -14.41 -36.50 27.93
C ILE A 231 -15.42 -37.15 28.86
N LYS A 232 -16.23 -38.10 28.36
CA LYS A 232 -17.17 -38.86 29.21
C LYS A 232 -16.46 -39.58 30.35
N GLN A 233 -15.32 -40.24 30.08
CA GLN A 233 -14.53 -40.88 31.12
C GLN A 233 -14.00 -39.88 32.18
N LEU A 234 -13.58 -38.69 31.76
CA LEU A 234 -13.15 -37.62 32.67
C LEU A 234 -14.31 -37.02 33.47
N GLU A 235 -15.49 -36.90 32.86
CA GLU A 235 -16.72 -36.47 33.54
C GLU A 235 -17.17 -37.50 34.57
N ASP A 236 -17.15 -38.78 34.22
CA ASP A 236 -17.45 -39.88 35.15
C ASP A 236 -16.42 -39.94 36.29
N MET A 237 -15.14 -39.69 36.01
CA MET A 237 -14.09 -39.57 37.04
C MET A 237 -14.26 -38.31 37.91
N ARG A 238 -14.77 -37.19 37.39
CA ARG A 238 -15.17 -36.01 38.19
C ARG A 238 -16.46 -36.24 39.00
N GLY A 239 -17.23 -37.27 38.65
CA GLY A 239 -18.64 -37.42 39.04
C GLY A 239 -18.93 -38.05 40.41
N THR A 240 -17.98 -38.63 41.14
CA THR A 240 -18.37 -39.57 42.23
C THR A 240 -18.08 -39.17 43.67
N GLU A 241 -17.18 -38.25 44.00
CA GLU A 241 -17.02 -37.81 45.41
C GLU A 241 -16.65 -36.33 45.60
N GLN A 242 -15.84 -35.77 44.71
CA GLN A 242 -15.33 -34.40 44.88
C GLN A 242 -16.40 -33.33 44.59
N THR A 243 -17.31 -33.60 43.65
CA THR A 243 -18.42 -32.69 43.30
C THR A 243 -19.46 -32.59 44.39
N LYS A 244 -19.84 -33.70 45.04
CA LYS A 244 -20.74 -33.67 46.21
C LYS A 244 -20.11 -32.94 47.39
N LYS A 245 -18.86 -33.27 47.75
CA LYS A 245 -18.12 -32.58 48.83
C LYS A 245 -17.92 -31.08 48.53
N PHE A 246 -17.64 -30.70 47.29
CA PHE A 246 -17.51 -29.30 46.91
C PHE A 246 -18.85 -28.57 46.98
N TYR A 247 -19.94 -29.21 46.56
CA TYR A 247 -21.28 -28.65 46.66
C TYR A 247 -21.69 -28.48 48.14
N ASP A 248 -21.48 -29.50 48.97
CA ASP A 248 -21.75 -29.45 50.40
C ASP A 248 -20.91 -28.39 51.11
N LEU A 249 -19.62 -28.28 50.78
CA LEU A 249 -18.72 -27.23 51.29
C LEU A 249 -19.12 -25.83 50.79
N GLN A 250 -19.63 -25.69 49.56
CA GLN A 250 -20.16 -24.43 49.07
C GLN A 250 -21.42 -24.02 49.82
N VAL A 251 -22.31 -24.97 50.09
CA VAL A 251 -23.55 -24.75 50.85
C VAL A 251 -23.22 -24.33 52.28
N GLU A 252 -22.29 -25.04 52.95
CA GLU A 252 -21.77 -24.67 54.28
C GLU A 252 -21.12 -23.29 54.27
N ARG A 253 -20.26 -22.99 53.30
CA ARG A 253 -19.61 -21.68 53.17
C ARG A 253 -20.62 -20.55 52.99
N ASN A 254 -21.64 -20.77 52.15
CA ASN A 254 -22.69 -19.77 51.93
C ASN A 254 -23.55 -19.59 53.19
N ARG A 255 -23.84 -20.66 53.92
CA ARG A 255 -24.53 -20.61 55.21
C ARG A 255 -23.75 -19.82 56.26
N LEU A 256 -22.45 -20.07 56.38
CA LEU A 256 -21.56 -19.32 57.28
C LEU A 256 -21.45 -17.85 56.87
N LYS A 257 -21.42 -17.55 55.57
CA LYS A 257 -21.37 -16.17 55.06
C LYS A 257 -22.63 -15.39 55.41
N ILE A 258 -23.80 -16.01 55.27
CA ILE A 258 -25.08 -15.42 55.68
C ILE A 258 -25.06 -15.16 57.19
N ARG A 259 -24.67 -16.16 57.99
CA ARG A 259 -24.58 -16.02 59.45
C ARG A 259 -23.61 -14.92 59.88
N LEU A 260 -22.50 -14.74 59.17
CA LEU A 260 -21.54 -13.66 59.41
C LEU A 260 -22.13 -12.29 59.10
N GLN A 261 -22.90 -12.16 58.01
CA GLN A 261 -23.62 -10.94 57.68
C GLN A 261 -24.71 -10.62 58.70
N ASP A 262 -25.44 -11.63 59.19
CA ASP A 262 -26.45 -11.48 60.23
C ASP A 262 -25.83 -11.02 61.56
N VAL A 263 -24.73 -11.65 61.97
CA VAL A 263 -23.98 -11.23 63.17
C VAL A 263 -23.43 -9.81 62.98
N HIS A 264 -22.92 -9.47 61.80
CA HIS A 264 -22.42 -8.12 61.52
C HIS A 264 -23.53 -7.08 61.60
N ARG A 265 -24.71 -7.37 61.04
CA ARG A 265 -25.90 -6.50 61.12
C ARG A 265 -26.41 -6.40 62.56
N SER A 266 -26.39 -7.49 63.32
CA SER A 266 -26.72 -7.49 64.76
C SER A 266 -25.75 -6.66 65.58
N ILE A 267 -24.45 -6.67 65.26
CA ILE A 267 -23.45 -5.82 65.92
C ILE A 267 -23.65 -4.36 65.53
N LEU A 268 -23.94 -4.06 64.26
CA LEU A 268 -24.21 -2.70 63.78
C LEU A 268 -25.47 -2.12 64.45
N ASN A 269 -26.54 -2.91 64.49
CA ASN A 269 -27.79 -2.55 65.16
C ASN A 269 -27.60 -2.45 66.67
N GLY A 270 -26.84 -3.35 67.29
CA GLY A 270 -26.45 -3.24 68.70
C GLY A 270 -25.61 -1.99 68.97
N GLY A 271 -24.79 -1.57 68.00
CA GLY A 271 -24.04 -0.31 68.03
C GLY A 271 -24.95 0.92 67.99
N TYR A 272 -25.90 0.96 67.05
CA TYR A 272 -26.90 2.04 66.98
C TYR A 272 -27.82 2.05 68.21
N LEU A 273 -28.26 0.89 68.69
CA LEU A 273 -29.06 0.78 69.90
C LEU A 273 -28.26 1.23 71.12
N LYS A 274 -26.95 0.93 71.18
CA LYS A 274 -26.07 1.44 72.24
C LYS A 274 -25.90 2.96 72.13
N GLU A 275 -25.73 3.52 70.94
CA GLU A 275 -25.67 4.97 70.74
C GLU A 275 -26.99 5.66 71.12
N ASP A 276 -28.13 5.07 70.79
CA ASP A 276 -29.44 5.59 71.17
C ASP A 276 -29.71 5.41 72.67
N MET A 277 -29.30 4.30 73.27
CA MET A 277 -29.30 4.10 74.73
C MET A 277 -28.32 5.04 75.43
N GLU A 278 -27.20 5.42 74.81
CA GLU A 278 -26.28 6.42 75.34
C GLU A 278 -26.89 7.83 75.23
N LYS A 279 -27.56 8.17 74.12
CA LYS A 279 -28.33 9.42 74.01
C LYS A 279 -29.49 9.45 74.99
N GLU A 280 -30.21 8.34 75.16
CA GLU A 280 -31.26 8.20 76.16
C GLU A 280 -30.68 8.26 77.56
N MET A 281 -29.57 7.61 77.86
CA MET A 281 -28.83 7.68 79.13
C MET A 281 -28.36 9.09 79.41
N ILE A 282 -27.89 9.84 78.42
CA ILE A 282 -27.55 11.25 78.55
C ILE A 282 -28.81 12.09 78.77
N SER A 283 -29.90 11.82 78.04
CA SER A 283 -31.19 12.50 78.25
C SER A 283 -31.79 12.17 79.62
N LEU A 284 -31.58 10.95 80.11
CA LEU A 284 -31.99 10.43 81.40
C LEU A 284 -31.04 10.89 82.49
N LEU A 285 -29.77 11.17 82.21
CA LEU A 285 -28.83 11.84 83.09
C LEU A 285 -29.20 13.31 83.22
N VAL A 286 -29.56 13.99 82.12
CA VAL A 286 -30.10 15.35 82.15
C VAL A 286 -31.45 15.37 82.86
N LYS A 287 -32.33 14.39 82.62
CA LYS A 287 -33.58 14.23 83.37
C LYS A 287 -33.32 13.83 84.81
N LYS A 288 -32.32 13.00 85.12
CA LYS A 288 -31.90 12.62 86.48
C LYS A 288 -31.21 13.76 87.18
N GLU A 289 -30.53 14.67 86.49
CA GLU A 289 -29.97 15.89 87.04
C GLU A 289 -31.06 16.92 87.25
N LYS A 290 -32.04 17.04 86.34
CA LYS A 290 -33.26 17.82 86.56
C LYS A 290 -34.13 17.23 87.65
N ILE A 291 -34.23 15.92 87.75
CA ILE A 291 -34.93 15.18 88.81
C ILE A 291 -34.05 15.12 90.05
N SER A 292 -32.73 15.28 90.01
CA SER A 292 -31.84 15.40 91.17
C SER A 292 -31.81 16.83 91.67
N LEU A 293 -32.06 17.81 90.81
CA LEU A 293 -32.46 19.15 91.19
C LEU A 293 -33.86 19.09 91.81
N ALA A 294 -34.81 18.45 91.15
CA ALA A 294 -36.17 18.29 91.65
C ALA A 294 -36.27 17.33 92.84
N MET A 295 -35.31 16.41 93.06
CA MET A 295 -35.10 15.51 94.21
C MET A 295 -34.09 16.14 95.15
N LYS A 296 -33.38 17.21 94.84
CA LYS A 296 -32.83 18.05 95.92
C LYS A 296 -33.94 18.91 96.47
N GLU A 297 -34.84 19.37 95.60
CA GLU A 297 -36.12 20.00 95.94
C GLU A 297 -37.14 18.99 96.50
N ALA A 298 -37.03 17.69 96.18
CA ALA A 298 -37.97 16.64 96.59
C ALA A 298 -37.36 15.49 97.40
N ASP A 299 -36.06 15.40 97.67
CA ASP A 299 -35.49 14.75 98.86
C ASP A 299 -35.65 15.74 100.02
N GLN A 300 -35.72 17.04 99.73
CA GLN A 300 -36.35 18.02 100.63
C GLN A 300 -37.84 17.75 100.88
N ASN A 301 -38.58 17.15 99.93
CA ASN A 301 -40.01 16.87 100.08
C ASN A 301 -40.37 15.38 100.33
N ILE A 302 -39.48 14.43 100.05
CA ILE A 302 -39.77 13.01 99.84
C ILE A 302 -38.56 12.12 100.21
N GLU A 303 -38.08 12.33 101.43
CA GLU A 303 -37.86 11.28 102.43
C GLU A 303 -39.12 10.36 102.63
N TYR A 304 -40.24 10.71 101.96
CA TYR A 304 -41.60 10.23 102.13
C TYR A 304 -42.05 9.00 101.30
N ALA A 305 -41.35 8.52 100.27
CA ALA A 305 -42.01 7.53 99.40
C ALA A 305 -41.04 6.60 98.65
N LYS A 306 -40.34 5.76 99.40
CA LYS A 306 -39.73 4.52 98.89
C LYS A 306 -40.81 3.49 98.50
N LYS A 307 -40.69 2.90 97.29
CA LYS A 307 -40.90 1.47 96.90
C LYS A 307 -41.88 1.16 95.74
N SER A 308 -41.35 0.33 94.81
CA SER A 308 -41.97 -0.73 93.99
C SER A 308 -42.65 -0.35 92.65
N VAL A 309 -42.17 -0.76 91.46
CA VAL A 309 -42.02 -2.08 90.74
C VAL A 309 -43.18 -2.34 89.75
N GLN A 310 -42.86 -2.45 88.45
CA GLN A 310 -43.29 -3.48 87.47
C GLN A 310 -42.92 -3.07 86.02
N ASP A 311 -42.16 -3.89 85.28
CA ASP A 311 -41.80 -3.66 83.85
C ASP A 311 -41.59 -5.01 83.11
N GLU A 312 -42.67 -5.78 82.90
CA GLU A 312 -42.64 -7.02 82.08
C GLU A 312 -43.43 -6.90 80.76
N THR A 313 -44.16 -5.81 80.52
CA THR A 313 -45.05 -5.66 79.35
C THR A 313 -44.36 -5.16 78.09
N LYS A 314 -43.22 -4.48 78.19
CA LYS A 314 -42.53 -3.81 77.07
C LYS A 314 -41.80 -4.78 76.10
N VAL A 315 -41.59 -6.02 76.50
CA VAL A 315 -40.77 -6.97 75.72
C VAL A 315 -41.54 -7.57 74.53
N ASN A 316 -42.86 -7.71 74.64
CA ASN A 316 -43.65 -8.38 73.60
C ASN A 316 -44.03 -7.46 72.43
N GLU A 317 -44.15 -6.15 72.65
CA GLU A 317 -44.45 -5.17 71.59
C GLU A 317 -43.27 -5.02 70.60
N LEU A 318 -42.04 -5.22 71.07
CA LEU A 318 -40.82 -5.07 70.26
C LEU A 318 -40.65 -6.16 69.19
N ILE A 319 -41.29 -7.32 69.36
CA ILE A 319 -41.13 -8.46 68.44
C ILE A 319 -41.97 -8.26 67.16
N GLU A 320 -43.15 -7.63 67.26
CA GLU A 320 -44.00 -7.35 66.10
C GLU A 320 -43.47 -6.19 65.23
N GLU A 321 -42.76 -5.23 65.83
CA GLU A 321 -42.16 -4.13 65.07
C GLU A 321 -41.03 -4.61 64.14
N ILE A 322 -40.25 -5.61 64.58
CA ILE A 322 -39.12 -6.17 63.81
C ILE A 322 -39.58 -6.75 62.48
N SER A 323 -40.69 -7.50 62.45
CA SER A 323 -41.15 -8.14 61.20
C SER A 323 -41.64 -7.13 60.17
N SER A 324 -42.19 -5.99 60.62
CA SER A 324 -42.65 -4.92 59.73
C SER A 324 -41.49 -4.14 59.07
N LEU A 325 -40.34 -4.09 59.75
CA LEU A 325 -39.14 -3.40 59.29
C LEU A 325 -38.40 -4.20 58.22
N GLU A 326 -38.41 -5.53 58.32
CA GLU A 326 -37.77 -6.42 57.33
C GLU A 326 -38.41 -6.30 55.93
N GLN A 327 -39.74 -6.13 55.83
CA GLN A 327 -40.40 -5.93 54.53
C GLN A 327 -40.07 -4.59 53.88
N LYS A 328 -39.86 -3.54 54.68
CA LYS A 328 -39.50 -2.20 54.19
C LYS A 328 -38.06 -2.17 53.65
N ILE A 329 -37.16 -2.99 54.19
CA ILE A 329 -35.76 -3.08 53.74
C ILE A 329 -35.67 -3.64 52.31
N ASN A 330 -36.43 -4.69 51.99
CA ASN A 330 -36.40 -5.29 50.65
C ASN A 330 -36.92 -4.34 49.54
N ALA A 331 -37.90 -3.48 49.84
CA ALA A 331 -38.38 -2.48 48.88
C ALA A 331 -37.35 -1.37 48.58
N LEU A 332 -36.44 -1.09 49.53
CA LEU A 332 -35.40 -0.08 49.38
C LEU A 332 -34.18 -0.58 48.59
N GLU A 333 -33.85 -1.88 48.68
CA GLU A 333 -32.74 -2.48 47.92
C GLU A 333 -32.95 -2.40 46.41
N VAL A 334 -34.18 -2.59 45.91
CA VAL A 334 -34.50 -2.48 44.48
C VAL A 334 -34.31 -1.05 43.97
N LYS A 335 -34.84 -0.05 44.69
CA LYS A 335 -34.70 1.37 44.31
C LYS A 335 -33.24 1.86 44.33
N TYR A 336 -32.42 1.31 45.23
CA TYR A 336 -30.99 1.63 45.27
C TYR A 336 -30.26 1.14 44.02
N SER A 337 -30.59 -0.06 43.53
CA SER A 337 -29.94 -0.62 42.34
C SER A 337 -30.20 0.18 41.06
N GLU A 338 -31.43 0.65 40.84
CA GLU A 338 -31.81 1.48 39.69
C GLU A 338 -31.09 2.84 39.71
N LYS A 339 -31.03 3.50 40.88
CA LYS A 339 -30.35 4.80 41.01
C LYS A 339 -28.84 4.71 40.87
N ASN A 340 -28.24 3.56 41.20
CA ASN A 340 -26.81 3.36 41.05
C ASN A 340 -26.41 3.16 39.58
N GLN A 341 -27.29 2.56 38.76
CA GLN A 341 -27.08 2.46 37.31
C GLN A 341 -27.19 3.82 36.61
N GLU A 342 -28.21 4.63 36.94
CA GLU A 342 -28.34 6.00 36.42
C GLU A 342 -27.11 6.87 36.72
N LEU A 343 -26.49 6.68 37.88
CA LEU A 343 -25.29 7.43 38.28
C LEU A 343 -24.09 7.08 37.39
N VAL A 344 -23.89 5.78 37.10
CA VAL A 344 -22.80 5.28 36.25
C VAL A 344 -22.89 5.84 34.83
N ASP A 345 -24.07 5.80 34.22
CA ASP A 345 -24.31 6.31 32.85
C ASP A 345 -24.08 7.82 32.74
N LEU A 346 -24.44 8.58 33.79
CA LEU A 346 -24.20 10.03 33.84
C LEU A 346 -22.70 10.37 33.93
N THR A 347 -21.93 9.62 34.73
CA THR A 347 -20.47 9.81 34.85
C THR A 347 -19.73 9.50 33.56
N GLU A 348 -20.12 8.46 32.82
CA GLU A 348 -19.50 8.14 31.52
C GLU A 348 -19.78 9.24 30.48
N SER A 349 -21.01 9.75 30.45
CA SER A 349 -21.40 10.84 29.56
C SER A 349 -20.64 12.15 29.85
N LEU A 350 -20.40 12.45 31.13
CA LEU A 350 -19.65 13.63 31.57
C LEU A 350 -18.17 13.54 31.19
N SER A 351 -17.55 12.37 31.34
CA SER A 351 -16.15 12.11 30.93
C SER A 351 -15.92 12.35 29.43
N MET A 352 -16.83 11.85 28.59
CA MET A 352 -16.77 12.04 27.13
C MET A 352 -16.93 13.53 26.73
N ALA A 353 -17.79 14.27 27.43
CA ALA A 353 -17.97 15.70 27.22
C ALA A 353 -16.74 16.52 27.65
N GLU A 354 -16.01 16.09 28.69
CA GLU A 354 -14.79 16.76 29.14
C GLU A 354 -13.60 16.52 28.20
N GLN A 355 -13.45 15.32 27.64
CA GLN A 355 -12.43 15.02 26.63
C GLN A 355 -12.63 15.89 25.37
N THR A 356 -13.85 15.94 24.84
CA THR A 356 -14.17 16.78 23.68
C THR A 356 -13.95 18.27 23.97
N ARG A 357 -14.25 18.74 25.19
CA ARG A 357 -13.94 20.11 25.63
C ARG A 357 -12.44 20.40 25.65
N LEU A 358 -11.61 19.46 26.13
CA LEU A 358 -10.14 19.60 26.19
C LEU A 358 -9.50 19.64 24.80
N GLU A 359 -9.98 18.84 23.85
CA GLU A 359 -9.54 18.87 22.45
C GLU A 359 -9.89 20.19 21.75
N LEU A 360 -11.06 20.76 22.05
CA LEU A 360 -11.44 22.08 21.54
C LEU A 360 -10.62 23.21 22.19
N LEU A 361 -10.34 23.13 23.50
CA LEU A 361 -9.57 24.14 24.23
C LEU A 361 -8.09 24.22 23.82
N THR A 362 -7.48 23.08 23.47
CA THR A 362 -6.09 23.02 22.99
C THR A 362 -5.92 23.67 21.61
N ASN A 363 -6.95 23.66 20.78
CA ASN A 363 -6.94 24.25 19.44
C ASN A 363 -7.26 25.76 19.41
N ILE A 364 -7.95 26.29 20.43
CA ILE A 364 -8.39 27.70 20.45
C ILE A 364 -7.30 28.68 20.96
N ARG A 365 -6.29 28.21 21.72
CA ARG A 365 -5.33 29.09 22.41
C ARG A 365 -4.03 29.43 21.67
N ARG A 366 -3.87 29.11 20.38
CA ARG A 366 -2.60 29.37 19.64
C ARG A 366 -2.56 30.66 18.81
N PHE A 367 -3.67 31.37 18.61
CA PHE A 367 -3.69 32.54 17.72
C PHE A 367 -4.40 33.72 18.36
N GLN A 368 -3.72 34.86 18.45
CA GLN A 368 -4.25 36.09 19.05
C GLN A 368 -5.12 36.89 18.06
N SER A 369 -5.06 36.60 16.75
CA SER A 369 -5.95 37.18 15.74
C SER A 369 -6.35 36.19 14.63
N LYS A 370 -7.47 36.48 13.95
CA LYS A 370 -7.90 35.73 12.76
C LYS A 370 -6.89 35.83 11.61
N ALA A 371 -6.10 36.90 11.57
CA ALA A 371 -5.06 37.11 10.56
C ALA A 371 -3.83 36.22 10.81
N ASP A 372 -3.41 36.03 12.07
CA ASP A 372 -2.30 35.15 12.43
C ASP A 372 -2.63 33.69 12.19
N ARG A 373 -3.88 33.30 12.49
CA ARG A 373 -4.41 31.97 12.15
C ARG A 373 -4.37 31.74 10.64
N ASN A 374 -4.83 32.70 9.84
CA ASN A 374 -4.84 32.57 8.39
C ASN A 374 -3.42 32.58 7.79
N ARG A 375 -2.47 33.35 8.36
CA ARG A 375 -1.06 33.30 7.96
C ARG A 375 -0.46 31.91 8.21
N TRP A 376 -0.68 31.36 9.40
CA TRP A 376 -0.18 30.03 9.75
C TRP A 376 -0.80 28.95 8.85
N ILE A 377 -2.12 29.01 8.60
CA ILE A 377 -2.79 28.10 7.67
C ILE A 377 -2.19 28.19 6.27
N ASN A 378 -1.97 29.40 5.75
CA ASN A 378 -1.38 29.59 4.42
C ASN A 378 0.08 29.11 4.36
N GLU A 379 0.84 29.24 5.44
CA GLU A 379 2.22 28.75 5.53
C GLU A 379 2.28 27.22 5.60
N GLN A 380 1.35 26.59 6.34
CA GLN A 380 1.21 25.13 6.34
C GLN A 380 0.71 24.60 4.99
N LEU A 381 -0.23 25.28 4.34
CA LEU A 381 -0.65 24.94 2.98
C LEU A 381 0.52 25.02 2.00
N ARG A 382 1.35 26.07 2.08
CA ARG A 382 2.54 26.23 1.24
C ARG A 382 3.59 25.14 1.48
N LEU A 383 3.79 24.74 2.74
CA LEU A 383 4.66 23.62 3.09
C LEU A 383 4.12 22.29 2.52
N ILE A 384 2.82 22.07 2.59
CA ILE A 384 2.18 20.87 2.03
C ILE A 384 2.29 20.89 0.50
N GLU A 385 1.99 22.02 -0.15
CA GLU A 385 2.14 22.19 -1.60
C GLU A 385 3.58 21.94 -2.06
N SER A 386 4.59 22.43 -1.34
CA SER A 386 6.00 22.14 -1.66
C SER A 386 6.34 20.65 -1.55
N LYS A 387 5.74 19.93 -0.59
CA LYS A 387 5.91 18.48 -0.44
C LYS A 387 5.21 17.72 -1.55
N VAL A 388 4.05 18.20 -2.02
CA VAL A 388 3.34 17.61 -3.16
C VAL A 388 4.17 17.75 -4.43
N VAL A 389 4.71 18.95 -4.71
CA VAL A 389 5.56 19.20 -5.88
C VAL A 389 6.83 18.33 -5.84
N ALA A 390 7.52 18.26 -4.69
CA ALA A 390 8.70 17.41 -4.54
C ALA A 390 8.39 15.92 -4.77
N ASN A 391 7.21 15.45 -4.35
CA ASN A 391 6.76 14.08 -4.61
C ASN A 391 6.40 13.84 -6.08
N GLU A 392 5.82 14.83 -6.78
CA GLU A 392 5.54 14.72 -8.22
C GLU A 392 6.82 14.70 -9.05
N GLU A 393 7.83 15.51 -8.69
CA GLU A 393 9.16 15.50 -9.29
C GLU A 393 9.85 14.14 -9.07
N GLY A 394 9.85 13.63 -7.84
CA GLY A 394 10.40 12.30 -7.54
C GLY A 394 9.70 11.16 -8.28
N LYS A 395 8.38 11.25 -8.48
CA LYS A 395 7.63 10.29 -9.31
C LYS A 395 8.05 10.35 -10.78
N SER A 396 8.30 11.54 -11.32
CA SER A 396 8.76 11.74 -12.69
C SER A 396 10.16 11.16 -12.91
N GLU A 397 11.08 11.37 -11.97
CA GLU A 397 12.43 10.79 -11.99
C GLU A 397 12.40 9.26 -11.97
N LEU A 398 11.57 8.67 -11.11
CA LEU A 398 11.40 7.20 -11.05
C LEU A 398 10.83 6.62 -12.36
N LEU A 399 9.92 7.34 -13.04
CA LEU A 399 9.41 6.94 -14.34
C LEU A 399 10.48 7.03 -15.44
N ALA A 400 11.33 8.05 -15.42
CA ALA A 400 12.46 8.18 -16.34
C ALA A 400 13.50 7.07 -16.14
N GLN A 401 13.83 6.75 -14.89
CA GLN A 401 14.72 5.62 -14.55
C GLN A 401 14.15 4.28 -15.01
N ARG A 402 12.84 4.05 -14.83
CA ARG A 402 12.16 2.85 -15.32
C ARG A 402 12.24 2.72 -16.84
N ALA A 403 12.06 3.82 -17.58
CA ALA A 403 12.18 3.83 -19.03
C ALA A 403 13.62 3.54 -19.50
N GLN A 404 14.63 4.07 -18.81
CA GLN A 404 16.04 3.74 -19.10
C GLN A 404 16.38 2.28 -18.83
N LEU A 405 15.88 1.70 -17.73
CA LEU A 405 16.07 0.28 -17.42
C LEU A 405 15.39 -0.63 -18.44
N CYS A 406 14.20 -0.27 -18.93
CA CYS A 406 13.55 -1.01 -20.02
C CYS A 406 14.37 -1.01 -21.31
N ARG A 407 14.99 0.13 -21.68
CA ARG A 407 15.88 0.19 -22.86
C ARG A 407 17.11 -0.70 -22.68
N LYS A 408 17.78 -0.61 -21.53
CA LYS A 408 18.91 -1.49 -21.20
C LYS A 408 18.55 -2.97 -21.26
N ARG A 409 17.34 -3.35 -20.83
CA ARG A 409 16.87 -4.74 -20.89
C ARG A 409 16.72 -5.23 -22.33
N VAL A 410 16.15 -4.40 -23.21
CA VAL A 410 15.98 -4.72 -24.63
C VAL A 410 17.33 -4.80 -25.36
N ASP A 411 18.29 -3.93 -25.00
CA ASP A 411 19.63 -3.96 -25.55
C ASP A 411 20.39 -5.23 -25.14
N LEU A 412 20.32 -5.62 -23.86
CA LEU A 412 20.87 -6.88 -23.34
C LEU A 412 20.20 -8.13 -23.95
N GLU A 413 18.88 -8.11 -24.14
CA GLU A 413 18.14 -9.21 -24.79
C GLU A 413 18.58 -9.41 -26.25
N ARG A 414 18.95 -8.33 -26.95
CA ARG A 414 19.49 -8.36 -28.32
C ARG A 414 20.93 -8.85 -28.37
N GLU A 415 21.79 -8.39 -27.46
CA GLU A 415 23.17 -8.89 -27.32
C GLU A 415 23.20 -10.39 -26.99
N LEU A 416 22.23 -10.88 -26.20
CA LEU A 416 22.05 -12.30 -25.88
C LEU A 416 21.53 -13.15 -27.04
N GLN A 417 20.89 -12.56 -28.06
CA GLN A 417 20.46 -13.25 -29.27
C GLN A 417 21.57 -13.34 -30.32
N GLU A 418 22.49 -12.37 -30.35
CA GLU A 418 23.61 -12.34 -31.30
C GLU A 418 24.74 -13.31 -30.90
N HIS A 419 24.84 -13.69 -29.63
CA HIS A 419 25.84 -14.64 -29.11
C HIS A 419 25.46 -16.14 -29.23
N ASP A 420 24.28 -16.47 -29.78
CA ASP A 420 23.78 -17.85 -29.93
C ASP A 420 24.35 -18.59 -31.16
N THR A 421 25.67 -18.72 -31.26
CA THR A 421 26.34 -19.66 -32.19
C THR A 421 27.09 -20.76 -31.44
N GLU A 422 26.41 -21.92 -31.34
CA GLU A 422 26.86 -23.32 -31.19
C GLU A 422 27.81 -23.75 -30.05
N SER A 423 28.61 -22.87 -29.42
CA SER A 423 29.53 -23.27 -28.34
C SER A 423 28.95 -23.08 -26.92
N GLU A 424 27.92 -22.25 -26.75
CA GLU A 424 27.36 -21.90 -25.43
C GLU A 424 26.15 -22.75 -24.99
N SER A 425 25.57 -23.59 -25.86
CA SER A 425 24.32 -24.33 -25.58
C SER A 425 24.41 -25.23 -24.33
N GLU A 426 25.52 -25.94 -24.15
CA GLU A 426 25.73 -26.83 -23.00
C GLU A 426 26.00 -26.06 -21.70
N GLN A 427 26.86 -25.03 -21.74
CA GLN A 427 27.10 -24.16 -20.59
C GLN A 427 25.84 -23.39 -20.18
N ARG A 428 25.02 -22.96 -21.14
CA ARG A 428 23.75 -22.26 -20.91
C ARG A 428 22.69 -23.21 -20.35
N CYS A 429 22.71 -24.49 -20.71
CA CYS A 429 21.86 -25.52 -20.12
C CYS A 429 22.27 -25.82 -18.65
N GLU A 430 23.57 -25.92 -18.37
CA GLU A 430 24.08 -26.06 -16.99
C GLU A 430 23.81 -24.82 -16.13
N LEU A 431 24.02 -23.62 -16.68
CA LEU A 431 23.70 -22.36 -16.01
C LEU A 431 22.20 -22.23 -15.76
N LYS A 432 21.33 -22.68 -16.67
CA LYS A 432 19.87 -22.74 -16.45
C LYS A 432 19.49 -23.73 -15.34
N LYS A 433 20.14 -24.90 -15.27
CA LYS A 433 19.92 -25.87 -14.17
C LYS A 433 20.35 -25.27 -12.82
N LYS A 434 21.57 -24.72 -12.74
CA LYS A 434 22.06 -24.03 -11.54
C LYS A 434 21.18 -22.85 -11.15
N HIS A 435 20.71 -22.06 -12.12
CA HIS A 435 19.78 -20.97 -11.88
C HIS A 435 18.45 -21.48 -11.31
N TYR A 436 17.89 -22.55 -11.86
CA TYR A 436 16.66 -23.15 -11.37
C TYR A 436 16.80 -23.71 -9.95
N GLU A 437 17.90 -24.40 -9.66
CA GLU A 437 18.25 -24.88 -8.32
C GLU A 437 18.41 -23.71 -7.33
N THR A 438 19.12 -22.65 -7.73
CA THR A 438 19.32 -21.46 -6.89
C THR A 438 17.99 -20.75 -6.63
N VAL A 439 17.09 -20.68 -7.62
CA VAL A 439 15.76 -20.08 -7.46
C VAL A 439 14.88 -20.90 -6.53
N ILE A 440 14.93 -22.24 -6.61
CA ILE A 440 14.25 -23.12 -5.65
C ILE A 440 14.81 -22.89 -4.24
N HIS A 441 16.14 -22.85 -4.11
CA HIS A 441 16.78 -22.67 -2.81
C HIS A 441 16.49 -21.29 -2.20
N ILE A 442 16.44 -20.23 -3.00
CA ILE A 442 15.99 -18.90 -2.55
C ILE A 442 14.53 -18.94 -2.08
N LYS A 443 13.66 -19.69 -2.76
CA LYS A 443 12.26 -19.84 -2.33
C LYS A 443 12.14 -20.61 -1.02
N GLU A 444 12.95 -21.65 -0.81
CA GLU A 444 13.03 -22.39 0.46
C GLU A 444 13.55 -21.49 1.59
N LEU A 445 14.65 -20.76 1.35
CA LEU A 445 15.19 -19.82 2.34
C LEU A 445 14.19 -18.73 2.71
N ARG A 446 13.42 -18.21 1.74
CA ARG A 446 12.34 -17.25 2.02
C ARG A 446 11.20 -17.85 2.83
N ARG A 447 10.84 -19.11 2.58
CA ARG A 447 9.82 -19.81 3.39
C ARG A 447 10.31 -19.97 4.83
N ASN A 448 11.55 -20.42 5.00
CA ASN A 448 12.15 -20.59 6.32
C ASN A 448 12.27 -19.24 7.05
N GLN A 449 12.65 -18.17 6.34
CA GLN A 449 12.70 -16.82 6.90
C GLN A 449 11.31 -16.38 7.38
N ASN A 450 10.27 -16.55 6.56
CA ASN A 450 8.90 -16.20 6.93
C ASN A 450 8.41 -17.00 8.14
N GLU A 451 8.72 -18.29 8.22
CA GLU A 451 8.37 -19.14 9.36
C GLU A 451 9.09 -18.69 10.65
N ILE A 452 10.36 -18.32 10.55
CA ILE A 452 11.11 -17.76 11.69
C ILE A 452 10.52 -16.41 12.11
N GLU A 453 10.18 -15.53 11.17
CA GLU A 453 9.56 -14.23 11.46
C GLU A 453 8.18 -14.37 12.12
N GLU A 454 7.37 -15.34 11.69
CA GLU A 454 6.10 -15.67 12.33
C GLU A 454 6.32 -16.21 13.75
N ASN A 455 7.27 -17.12 13.95
CA ASN A 455 7.61 -17.63 15.28
C ASN A 455 8.12 -16.53 16.22
N VAL A 456 8.95 -15.61 15.73
CA VAL A 456 9.42 -14.46 16.50
C VAL A 456 8.24 -13.58 16.92
N LYS A 457 7.32 -13.26 16.00
CA LYS A 457 6.11 -12.48 16.34
C LYS A 457 5.26 -13.16 17.39
N MET A 458 5.01 -14.47 17.25
CA MET A 458 4.26 -15.24 18.24
C MET A 458 4.94 -15.25 19.63
N LEU A 459 6.27 -15.33 19.66
CA LEU A 459 7.05 -15.25 20.89
C LEU A 459 7.03 -13.84 21.50
N GLU A 460 7.06 -12.79 20.68
CA GLU A 460 6.93 -11.40 21.13
C GLU A 460 5.54 -11.13 21.73
N GLU A 461 4.48 -11.59 21.07
CA GLU A 461 3.09 -11.46 21.57
C GLU A 461 2.88 -12.21 22.90
N THR A 462 3.41 -13.43 23.00
CA THR A 462 3.35 -14.20 24.26
C THR A 462 4.18 -13.56 25.37
N LEU A 463 5.36 -13.00 25.04
CA LEU A 463 6.20 -12.25 25.97
C LEU A 463 5.47 -11.00 26.47
N ASP A 464 4.85 -10.23 25.58
CA ASP A 464 4.13 -9.02 25.96
C ASP A 464 2.87 -9.34 26.78
N GLY A 465 2.15 -10.42 26.44
CA GLY A 465 1.09 -10.96 27.29
C GLY A 465 1.57 -11.30 28.70
N LYS A 466 2.72 -11.97 28.82
CA LYS A 466 3.32 -12.32 30.13
C LYS A 466 3.82 -11.10 30.89
N LYS A 467 4.35 -10.07 30.21
CA LYS A 467 4.71 -8.78 30.83
C LYS A 467 3.49 -8.05 31.38
N VAL A 468 2.36 -8.08 30.68
CA VAL A 468 1.10 -7.51 31.19
C VAL A 468 0.61 -8.25 32.44
N GLU A 469 0.69 -9.58 32.44
CA GLU A 469 0.35 -10.40 33.61
C GLU A 469 1.23 -10.06 34.83
N LEU A 470 2.54 -9.87 34.62
CA LEU A 470 3.48 -9.43 35.65
C LEU A 470 3.20 -8.01 36.14
N ARG A 471 2.89 -7.07 35.23
CA ARG A 471 2.49 -5.69 35.58
C ARG A 471 1.30 -5.66 36.53
N PHE A 472 0.31 -6.52 36.28
CA PHE A 472 -0.87 -6.61 37.13
C PHE A 472 -0.55 -7.21 38.51
N LYS A 473 0.26 -8.26 38.56
CA LYS A 473 0.62 -8.95 39.81
C LYS A 473 1.56 -8.15 40.72
N GLN A 474 2.54 -7.43 40.14
CA GLN A 474 3.54 -6.65 40.89
C GLN A 474 3.06 -5.24 41.25
N GLY A 475 2.08 -4.71 40.52
CA GLY A 475 1.63 -3.33 40.62
C GLY A 475 2.39 -2.38 39.71
N LEU A 476 1.69 -1.39 39.15
CA LEU A 476 2.19 -0.52 38.09
C LEU A 476 3.42 0.31 38.50
N GLY A 477 3.45 0.81 39.73
CA GLY A 477 4.56 1.64 40.23
C GLY A 477 5.87 0.87 40.35
N THR A 478 5.83 -0.34 40.93
CA THR A 478 7.01 -1.19 41.16
C THR A 478 7.54 -1.79 39.87
N TYR A 479 6.66 -2.24 38.96
CA TYR A 479 7.08 -2.76 37.65
C TYR A 479 7.78 -1.68 36.81
N ASN A 480 7.17 -0.49 36.70
CA ASN A 480 7.77 0.62 35.96
C ASN A 480 9.08 1.10 36.58
N GLY A 481 9.20 1.01 37.92
CA GLY A 481 10.45 1.29 38.63
C GLY A 481 11.58 0.34 38.25
N GLY A 482 11.30 -0.96 38.19
CA GLY A 482 12.26 -1.98 37.74
C GLY A 482 12.69 -1.79 36.29
N GLU A 483 11.75 -1.51 35.38
CA GLU A 483 12.05 -1.24 33.96
C GLU A 483 12.88 0.04 33.79
N SER A 484 12.60 1.07 34.59
CA SER A 484 13.34 2.33 34.59
C SER A 484 14.78 2.15 35.05
N ILE A 485 15.03 1.33 36.07
CA ILE A 485 16.39 0.98 36.49
C ILE A 485 17.12 0.21 35.39
N GLN A 486 16.48 -0.75 34.73
CA GLN A 486 17.12 -1.46 33.62
C GLN A 486 17.54 -0.50 32.48
N LYS A 487 16.73 0.52 32.17
CA LYS A 487 17.11 1.56 31.20
C LYS A 487 18.31 2.39 31.66
N VAL A 488 18.37 2.75 32.94
CA VAL A 488 19.52 3.45 33.55
C VAL A 488 20.78 2.58 33.49
N LEU A 489 20.67 1.29 33.85
CA LEU A 489 21.78 0.34 33.81
C LEU A 489 22.31 0.12 32.39
N ASN A 490 21.42 0.03 31.40
CA ASN A 490 21.81 -0.07 29.98
C ASN A 490 22.52 1.20 29.50
N LYS A 491 22.06 2.39 29.92
CA LYS A 491 22.76 3.66 29.66
C LYS A 491 24.16 3.66 30.27
N TRP A 492 24.29 3.25 31.53
CA TRP A 492 25.59 3.15 32.22
C TRP A 492 26.55 2.18 31.52
N LYS A 493 26.04 1.01 31.10
CA LYS A 493 26.81 0.02 30.34
C LYS A 493 27.29 0.55 28.98
N ASN A 494 26.44 1.30 28.29
CA ASN A 494 26.76 1.87 26.96
C ASN A 494 27.65 3.13 27.03
N SER A 495 27.67 3.82 28.18
CA SER A 495 28.42 5.07 28.35
C SER A 495 29.94 4.88 28.48
N GLY A 496 30.42 3.67 28.79
CA GLY A 496 31.85 3.34 28.84
C GLY A 496 32.69 4.05 29.93
N ASN A 497 32.07 4.89 30.77
CA ASN A 497 32.76 5.61 31.83
C ASN A 497 33.05 4.72 33.04
N GLU A 498 34.28 4.76 33.52
CA GLU A 498 34.78 3.95 34.65
C GLU A 498 34.00 4.23 35.96
N TYR A 499 33.53 5.46 36.16
CA TYR A 499 32.67 5.84 37.27
C TYR A 499 31.32 5.11 37.26
N TYR A 500 30.64 5.04 36.12
CA TYR A 500 29.35 4.33 35.99
C TYR A 500 29.53 2.81 36.00
N LEU A 501 30.67 2.29 35.53
CA LEU A 501 30.99 0.87 35.62
C LEU A 501 31.21 0.41 37.07
N ASN A 502 31.84 1.26 37.92
CA ASN A 502 31.97 0.97 39.35
C ASN A 502 30.63 1.00 40.08
N LEU A 503 29.74 1.93 39.73
CA LEU A 503 28.37 1.96 40.26
C LEU A 503 27.52 0.76 39.79
N LEU A 504 27.74 0.29 38.56
CA LEU A 504 27.06 -0.90 38.02
C LEU A 504 27.44 -2.18 38.78
N ARG A 505 28.70 -2.31 39.20
CA ARG A 505 29.17 -3.46 40.00
C ARG A 505 28.51 -3.54 41.37
N GLY A 506 28.09 -2.41 41.92
CA GLY A 506 27.44 -2.33 43.23
C GLY A 506 25.92 -2.54 43.21
N TYR A 507 25.34 -2.99 42.10
CA TYR A 507 23.92 -3.32 41.94
C TYR A 507 23.74 -4.82 41.70
N HIS A 508 22.96 -5.48 42.56
CA HIS A 508 22.83 -6.96 42.59
C HIS A 508 21.46 -7.47 42.16
N GLY A 509 20.61 -6.62 41.60
CA GLY A 509 19.24 -7.00 41.17
C GLY A 509 18.20 -6.92 42.29
N MET A 510 17.03 -7.52 42.06
CA MET A 510 15.94 -7.54 43.06
C MET A 510 16.09 -8.73 44.01
N VAL A 511 15.49 -8.64 45.20
CA VAL A 511 15.47 -9.75 46.17
C VAL A 511 14.90 -11.03 45.54
N ILE A 512 13.81 -10.93 44.77
CA ILE A 512 13.17 -12.07 44.09
C ILE A 512 14.10 -12.82 43.11
N ASP A 513 15.08 -12.14 42.52
CA ASP A 513 16.03 -12.74 41.58
C ASP A 513 17.19 -13.46 42.31
N ASN A 514 17.36 -13.21 43.61
CA ASN A 514 18.50 -13.64 44.41
C ASN A 514 18.20 -14.82 45.35
N PHE A 515 16.99 -15.40 45.30
CA PHE A 515 16.68 -16.63 46.03
C PHE A 515 15.76 -17.56 45.25
N VAL A 516 15.86 -18.86 45.54
CA VAL A 516 14.99 -19.90 44.99
C VAL A 516 14.31 -20.63 46.15
N CYS A 517 13.01 -20.86 46.03
CA CYS A 517 12.23 -21.61 47.00
C CYS A 517 11.44 -22.74 46.32
N SER A 518 11.12 -23.79 47.08
CA SER A 518 10.29 -24.90 46.60
C SER A 518 8.88 -24.43 46.29
N GLN A 519 8.28 -24.93 45.20
CA GLN A 519 6.95 -24.54 44.73
C GLN A 519 5.84 -24.68 45.79
N GLN A 520 6.03 -25.59 46.76
CA GLN A 520 5.10 -25.82 47.88
C GLN A 520 5.04 -24.65 48.87
N ILE A 521 6.12 -23.85 48.99
CA ILE A 521 6.22 -22.75 49.95
C ILE A 521 6.14 -21.36 49.30
N ASN A 522 6.05 -21.26 47.97
CA ASN A 522 6.01 -19.98 47.24
C ASN A 522 4.96 -19.02 47.79
N ILE A 523 3.73 -19.50 48.02
CA ILE A 523 2.62 -18.67 48.52
C ILE A 523 2.91 -18.14 49.93
N ALA A 524 3.52 -18.98 50.77
CA ALA A 524 3.87 -18.61 52.15
C ALA A 524 5.00 -17.58 52.18
N VAL A 525 6.03 -17.76 51.33
CA VAL A 525 7.15 -16.82 51.19
C VAL A 525 6.68 -15.49 50.61
N GLU A 526 5.85 -15.52 49.56
CA GLU A 526 5.25 -14.33 48.96
C GLU A 526 4.40 -13.55 49.96
N SER A 527 3.56 -14.25 50.73
CA SER A 527 2.70 -13.62 51.75
C SER A 527 3.50 -13.05 52.93
N ALA A 528 4.60 -13.72 53.34
CA ALA A 528 5.42 -13.30 54.48
C ALA A 528 6.35 -12.11 54.14
N VAL A 529 6.93 -12.10 52.95
CA VAL A 529 7.90 -11.07 52.52
C VAL A 529 7.20 -9.89 51.83
N GLY A 530 6.11 -10.16 51.10
CA GLY A 530 5.29 -9.14 50.44
C GLY A 530 6.09 -8.23 49.52
N LYS A 531 5.94 -6.91 49.69
CA LYS A 531 6.61 -5.90 48.85
C LYS A 531 8.14 -5.90 48.96
N MET A 532 8.72 -6.51 49.99
CA MET A 532 10.18 -6.55 50.14
C MET A 532 10.86 -7.44 49.07
N LEU A 533 10.10 -8.31 48.39
CA LEU A 533 10.58 -9.12 47.27
C LEU A 533 11.09 -8.29 46.10
N TYR A 534 10.55 -7.08 45.92
CA TYR A 534 10.88 -6.20 44.81
C TYR A 534 11.89 -5.10 45.19
N MET A 535 12.53 -5.21 46.36
CA MET A 535 13.60 -4.28 46.74
C MET A 535 14.86 -4.58 45.95
N HIS A 536 15.57 -3.53 45.55
CA HIS A 536 16.83 -3.63 44.82
C HIS A 536 18.02 -3.68 45.76
N ILE A 537 18.81 -4.74 45.69
CA ILE A 537 19.99 -4.95 46.53
C ILE A 537 21.14 -4.09 45.99
N ILE A 538 21.70 -3.23 46.83
CA ILE A 538 22.83 -2.35 46.50
C ILE A 538 23.90 -2.39 47.59
N ASP A 539 25.16 -2.21 47.20
CA ASP A 539 26.28 -2.17 48.16
C ASP A 539 26.20 -0.94 49.08
N ASP A 540 26.09 0.24 48.46
CA ASP A 540 26.17 1.53 49.14
C ASP A 540 25.07 2.51 48.69
N ASN A 541 24.74 3.45 49.58
CA ASN A 541 23.77 4.52 49.31
C ASN A 541 24.18 5.44 48.14
N THR A 542 25.48 5.45 47.78
CA THR A 542 26.00 6.17 46.61
C THR A 542 25.43 5.61 45.30
N VAL A 543 25.29 4.28 45.20
CA VAL A 543 24.70 3.59 44.04
C VAL A 543 23.22 3.92 43.91
N GLY A 544 22.47 3.85 45.02
CA GLY A 544 21.05 4.20 45.06
C GLY A 544 20.79 5.66 44.66
N ASN A 545 21.59 6.59 45.18
CA ASN A 545 21.48 8.01 44.82
C ASN A 545 21.86 8.27 43.35
N GLY A 546 22.86 7.57 42.82
CA GLY A 546 23.24 7.63 41.41
C GLY A 546 22.10 7.17 40.49
N LEU A 547 21.47 6.03 40.82
CA LEU A 547 20.33 5.50 40.07
C LEU A 547 19.13 6.47 40.10
N LEU A 548 18.80 7.05 41.27
CA LEU A 548 17.70 8.00 41.40
C LEU A 548 17.96 9.31 40.66
N LYS A 549 19.20 9.81 40.68
CA LYS A 549 19.58 11.04 39.96
C LYS A 549 19.37 10.87 38.45
N GLU A 550 19.86 9.76 37.89
CA GLU A 550 19.73 9.45 36.47
C GLU A 550 18.28 9.16 36.06
N MET A 551 17.53 8.46 36.92
CA MET A 551 16.09 8.22 36.72
C MET A 551 15.30 9.55 36.66
N LYS A 552 15.66 10.51 37.51
CA LYS A 552 15.05 11.86 37.55
C LYS A 552 15.46 12.70 36.34
N GLU A 553 16.74 12.67 35.94
CA GLU A 553 17.24 13.37 34.75
C GLU A 553 16.56 12.86 33.46
N MET A 554 16.26 11.57 33.38
CA MET A 554 15.55 10.96 32.25
C MET A 554 14.03 11.00 32.36
N GLN A 555 13.47 11.58 33.43
CA GLN A 555 12.02 11.67 33.69
C GLN A 555 11.30 10.32 33.59
N LEU A 556 11.93 9.25 34.10
CA LEU A 556 11.41 7.90 34.00
C LEU A 556 10.35 7.62 35.09
N PRO A 557 9.23 6.95 34.76
CA PRO A 557 8.15 6.68 35.72
C PRO A 557 8.45 5.46 36.59
N GLY A 558 8.03 5.49 37.85
CA GLY A 558 8.04 4.31 38.73
C GLY A 558 8.50 4.59 40.15
N GLU A 559 8.25 3.63 41.03
CA GLU A 559 8.67 3.65 42.43
C GLU A 559 9.74 2.58 42.65
N VAL A 560 10.85 2.99 43.28
CA VAL A 560 12.01 2.13 43.50
C VAL A 560 12.37 2.16 44.97
N VAL A 561 12.53 0.97 45.55
CA VAL A 561 12.98 0.81 46.94
C VAL A 561 14.31 0.07 46.95
N PHE A 562 15.30 0.64 47.61
CA PHE A 562 16.65 0.06 47.70
C PHE A 562 16.90 -0.60 49.06
N LEU A 563 17.66 -1.70 49.03
CA LEU A 563 18.17 -2.41 50.19
C LEU A 563 19.71 -2.27 50.24
N PRO A 564 20.23 -1.27 50.98
CA PRO A 564 21.66 -1.05 51.09
C PRO A 564 22.30 -2.02 52.09
N LEU A 565 23.25 -2.82 51.62
CA LEU A 565 23.94 -3.84 52.42
C LEU A 565 24.67 -3.22 53.63
N ASN A 566 25.20 -2.01 53.49
CA ASN A 566 25.91 -1.29 54.57
C ASN A 566 25.04 -0.88 55.77
N ARG A 567 23.70 -0.99 55.70
CA ARG A 567 22.77 -0.63 56.79
C ARG A 567 22.02 -1.81 57.39
N ILE A 568 22.25 -3.03 56.90
CA ILE A 568 21.56 -4.22 57.40
C ILE A 568 22.20 -4.64 58.73
N VAL A 569 21.47 -4.44 59.84
CA VAL A 569 21.86 -4.96 61.15
C VAL A 569 21.01 -6.20 61.45
N PRO A 570 21.59 -7.41 61.43
CA PRO A 570 20.85 -8.63 61.70
C PRO A 570 20.40 -8.65 63.17
N LYS A 571 19.09 -8.77 63.40
CA LYS A 571 18.54 -8.99 64.74
C LYS A 571 18.86 -10.42 65.16
N GLN A 572 19.56 -10.62 66.28
CA GLN A 572 19.82 -11.97 66.80
C GLN A 572 18.51 -12.61 67.28
N ILE A 573 17.99 -13.54 66.49
CA ILE A 573 16.81 -14.35 66.85
C ILE A 573 17.33 -15.62 67.54
N HIS A 574 17.06 -15.76 68.84
CA HIS A 574 17.31 -17.02 69.56
C HIS A 574 16.28 -18.05 69.10
N ARG A 575 16.71 -19.03 68.29
CA ARG A 575 15.88 -20.15 67.85
C ARG A 575 15.77 -21.17 68.99
N ARG A 576 14.55 -21.56 69.37
CA ARG A 576 14.32 -22.69 70.29
C ARG A 576 14.52 -24.00 69.52
N ALA A 577 15.17 -24.98 70.15
CA ALA A 577 15.64 -26.20 69.49
C ALA A 577 14.53 -27.22 69.14
N ASP A 578 13.30 -27.03 69.63
CA ASP A 578 12.24 -28.06 69.59
C ASP A 578 11.06 -27.79 68.65
N ASP A 579 11.14 -26.81 67.75
CA ASP A 579 10.04 -26.54 66.81
C ASP A 579 10.32 -27.13 65.41
N GLU A 580 9.41 -27.98 64.92
CA GLU A 580 9.34 -28.49 63.52
C GLU A 580 9.40 -27.36 62.46
N VAL A 581 9.23 -26.11 62.90
CA VAL A 581 9.35 -24.85 62.15
C VAL A 581 10.80 -24.58 61.66
N SER A 582 11.81 -25.26 62.21
CA SER A 582 13.23 -25.12 61.78
C SER A 582 13.51 -25.53 60.33
N GLN A 583 12.58 -26.23 59.65
CA GLN A 583 12.81 -26.75 58.30
C GLN A 583 12.61 -25.71 57.18
N TYR A 584 11.91 -24.60 57.42
CA TYR A 584 11.59 -23.64 56.34
C TYR A 584 12.77 -22.79 55.89
N SER A 585 13.72 -22.46 56.79
CA SER A 585 14.92 -21.71 56.39
C SER A 585 15.89 -22.52 55.53
N THR A 586 15.85 -23.85 55.59
CA THR A 586 16.62 -24.76 54.73
C THR A 586 15.98 -24.99 53.37
N LEU A 587 14.71 -24.62 53.19
CA LEU A 587 13.96 -24.77 51.93
C LEU A 587 14.06 -23.52 51.02
N VAL A 588 14.70 -22.45 51.49
CA VAL A 588 14.99 -21.23 50.74
C VAL A 588 16.49 -21.18 50.51
N VAL A 589 16.91 -21.31 49.25
CA VAL A 589 18.31 -21.24 48.84
C VAL A 589 18.57 -19.85 48.29
N TYR A 590 19.41 -19.08 48.98
CA TYR A 590 19.88 -17.78 48.49
C TYR A 590 21.05 -18.02 47.54
N HIS A 591 21.08 -17.29 46.42
CA HIS A 591 22.28 -17.25 45.58
C HIS A 591 23.38 -16.55 46.37
N THR A 592 24.48 -17.24 46.62
CA THR A 592 25.66 -16.64 47.26
C THR A 592 26.21 -15.55 46.35
N LEU A 593 26.04 -14.30 46.77
CA LEU A 593 26.73 -13.13 46.23
C LEU A 593 28.21 -13.27 46.63
N LEU A 594 29.03 -13.83 45.74
CA LEU A 594 30.49 -13.90 45.83
C LEU A 594 31.10 -13.19 44.62
#